data_AF-A0A6N7AXR4-F1
#
_entry.id   AF-A0A6N7AXR4-F1
#
_cell.length_a   1.000
_cell.length_b   1.000
_cell.length_c   1.000
_cell.angle_alpha   90.00
_cell.angle_beta   90.00
_cell.angle_gamma   90.00
#
_symmetry.space_group_name_H-M   'P 1'
#
loop_
_entity.id
_entity.type
_entity.pdbx_description
1 polymer ?
#
loop_
_entity_poly.entity_id
_entity_poly.type
_entity_poly.pdbx_seq_one_letter_code
_entity_poly.pdbx_strand_id
1 'polypeptide(L)'
;MNTITFGQLRSLLETELHRLHYKEQSIKSYRRMWLRITKFLANQGTAYLTEKLGMAFLEREFDYFELERAGKVTQSICNAFRVVRMLLDFQQHGSVLRRYYKQRQLLNTEGLKLVLGQYAQFCRLKDYSPVTQKHYCNICEKFLSSAESQEIVQVADIDIRHVSAFINTLLAQLSTGPLQTRGERLVLSHRPLIALGPYSQK
;
A
#
# COMPACT_ATOMS: atom_id res chain seq x y z
N MET A 1 -0.59 7.69 -15.99
CA MET A 1 -1.36 6.64 -15.30
C MET A 1 -1.43 5.45 -16.24
N ASN A 2 -1.00 4.25 -15.81
CA ASN A 2 -1.22 3.05 -16.60
C ASN A 2 -2.71 2.74 -16.59
N THR A 3 -3.38 2.99 -17.71
CA THR A 3 -4.83 2.76 -17.85
C THR A 3 -5.06 1.27 -18.09
N ILE A 4 -5.08 0.49 -17.01
CA ILE A 4 -5.41 -0.94 -17.04
C ILE A 4 -6.88 -1.16 -16.68
N THR A 5 -7.50 -2.15 -17.30
CA THR A 5 -8.88 -2.53 -16.96
C THR A 5 -8.95 -3.11 -15.53
N PHE A 6 -10.12 -3.05 -14.91
CA PHE A 6 -10.35 -3.67 -13.60
C PHE A 6 -10.12 -5.19 -13.63
N GLY A 7 -10.32 -5.84 -14.79
CA GLY A 7 -9.97 -7.24 -14.99
C GLY A 7 -8.47 -7.50 -14.83
N GLN A 8 -7.65 -6.73 -15.55
CA GLN A 8 -6.19 -6.81 -15.47
C GLN A 8 -5.67 -6.43 -14.08
N LEU A 9 -6.19 -5.33 -13.49
CA LEU A 9 -5.80 -4.85 -12.17
C LEU A 9 -5.93 -5.95 -11.11
N ARG A 10 -7.07 -6.67 -11.09
CA ARG A 10 -7.29 -7.76 -10.15
C ARG A 10 -6.35 -8.93 -10.37
N SER A 11 -6.09 -9.29 -11.63
CA SER A 11 -5.18 -10.39 -11.96
C SER A 11 -3.76 -10.08 -11.48
N LEU A 12 -3.25 -8.88 -11.77
CA LEU A 12 -1.94 -8.42 -11.35
C LEU A 12 -1.84 -8.33 -9.82
N LEU A 13 -2.87 -7.76 -9.18
CA LEU A 13 -2.92 -7.66 -7.72
C LEU A 13 -2.94 -9.06 -7.08
N GLU A 14 -3.69 -10.01 -7.64
CA GLU A 14 -3.75 -11.36 -7.11
C GLU A 14 -2.39 -12.07 -7.17
N THR A 15 -1.68 -11.97 -8.30
CA THR A 15 -0.30 -12.44 -8.44
C THR A 15 0.60 -11.81 -7.37
N GLU A 16 0.49 -10.50 -7.17
CA GLU A 16 1.27 -9.79 -6.15
C GLU A 16 0.93 -10.25 -4.73
N LEU A 17 -0.34 -10.49 -4.43
CA LEU A 17 -0.75 -11.02 -3.13
C LEU A 17 -0.20 -12.43 -2.89
N HIS A 18 -0.09 -13.27 -3.91
CA HIS A 18 0.59 -14.56 -3.82
C HIS A 18 2.10 -14.41 -3.59
N ARG A 19 2.75 -13.48 -4.30
CA ARG A 19 4.18 -13.14 -4.12
C ARG A 19 4.46 -12.67 -2.70
N LEU A 20 3.62 -11.79 -2.16
CA LEU A 20 3.62 -11.32 -0.78
C LEU A 20 3.12 -12.36 0.23
N HIS A 21 2.80 -13.55 -0.27
CA HIS A 21 2.39 -14.69 0.50
C HIS A 21 1.19 -14.33 1.41
N TYR A 22 0.10 -13.83 0.83
CA TYR A 22 -1.18 -13.76 1.53
C TYR A 22 -1.75 -15.18 1.72
N LYS A 23 -2.55 -15.37 2.78
CA LYS A 23 -3.26 -16.66 2.96
C LYS A 23 -4.34 -16.79 1.90
N GLU A 24 -4.52 -18.00 1.37
CA GLU A 24 -5.55 -18.28 0.35
C GLU A 24 -6.96 -17.86 0.83
N GLN A 25 -7.27 -18.03 2.11
CA GLN A 25 -8.54 -17.60 2.68
C GLN A 25 -8.75 -16.07 2.62
N SER A 26 -7.67 -15.30 2.74
CA SER A 26 -7.71 -13.84 2.58
C SER A 26 -7.95 -13.48 1.11
N ILE A 27 -7.23 -14.13 0.19
CA ILE A 27 -7.37 -13.92 -1.26
C ILE A 27 -8.80 -14.25 -1.72
N LYS A 28 -9.37 -15.39 -1.28
CA LYS A 28 -10.78 -15.75 -1.53
C LYS A 28 -11.76 -14.67 -1.07
N SER A 29 -11.49 -14.04 0.08
CA SER A 29 -12.34 -12.93 0.58
C SER A 29 -12.21 -11.68 -0.28
N TYR A 30 -11.01 -11.37 -0.78
CA TYR A 30 -10.81 -10.27 -1.73
C TYR A 30 -11.49 -10.53 -3.07
N ARG A 31 -11.36 -11.74 -3.64
CA ARG A 31 -12.06 -12.13 -4.88
C ARG A 31 -13.57 -11.90 -4.79
N ARG A 32 -14.21 -12.22 -3.65
CA ARG A 32 -15.64 -11.95 -3.41
C ARG A 32 -15.96 -10.45 -3.44
N MET A 33 -15.15 -9.62 -2.79
CA MET A 33 -15.33 -8.16 -2.83
C MET A 33 -15.12 -7.62 -4.24
N TRP A 34 -14.11 -8.10 -4.94
CA TRP A 34 -13.82 -7.72 -6.32
C TRP A 34 -14.96 -8.04 -7.27
N LEU A 35 -15.67 -9.16 -7.09
CA LEU A 35 -16.87 -9.46 -7.89
C LEU A 35 -17.98 -8.43 -7.68
N ARG A 36 -18.17 -7.92 -6.45
CA ARG A 36 -19.14 -6.84 -6.18
C ARG A 36 -18.73 -5.55 -6.89
N ILE A 37 -17.44 -5.21 -6.85
CA ILE A 37 -16.89 -4.04 -7.55
C ILE A 37 -17.05 -4.21 -9.07
N THR A 38 -16.79 -5.39 -9.64
CA THR A 38 -16.99 -5.66 -11.07
C THR A 38 -18.44 -5.40 -11.49
N LYS A 39 -19.41 -5.91 -10.72
CA LYS A 39 -20.84 -5.67 -10.98
C LYS A 39 -21.19 -4.18 -10.86
N PHE A 40 -20.64 -3.49 -9.86
CA PHE A 40 -20.80 -2.05 -9.72
C PHE A 40 -20.32 -1.30 -10.96
N LEU A 41 -19.10 -1.59 -11.43
CA LEU A 41 -18.50 -0.91 -12.59
C LEU A 41 -19.27 -1.19 -13.88
N ALA A 42 -19.74 -2.43 -14.08
CA ALA A 42 -20.60 -2.78 -15.20
C ALA A 42 -21.91 -1.96 -15.20
N ASN A 43 -22.55 -1.78 -14.04
CA ASN A 43 -23.74 -0.94 -13.91
C ASN A 43 -23.45 0.56 -14.16
N GLN A 44 -22.19 0.99 -14.06
CA GLN A 44 -21.75 2.35 -14.39
C GLN A 44 -21.26 2.46 -15.85
N GLY A 45 -21.34 1.40 -16.65
CA GLY A 45 -20.92 1.40 -18.05
C GLY A 45 -19.40 1.53 -18.26
N THR A 46 -18.59 1.15 -17.27
CA THR A 46 -17.13 1.30 -17.33
C THR A 46 -16.40 0.02 -16.92
N ALA A 47 -15.24 -0.22 -17.52
CA ALA A 47 -14.34 -1.31 -17.15
C ALA A 47 -13.19 -0.86 -16.23
N TYR A 48 -13.13 0.43 -15.88
CA TYR A 48 -12.00 1.03 -15.18
C TYR A 48 -12.37 1.44 -13.76
N LEU A 49 -11.50 1.12 -12.80
CA LEU A 49 -11.62 1.63 -11.44
C LEU A 49 -10.91 2.99 -11.34
N THR A 50 -11.58 3.95 -10.72
CA THR A 50 -11.03 5.25 -10.35
C THR A 50 -11.34 5.52 -8.88
N GLU A 51 -10.64 6.47 -8.26
CA GLU A 51 -10.90 6.84 -6.86
C GLU A 51 -12.36 7.28 -6.65
N LYS A 52 -12.90 8.09 -7.57
CA LYS A 52 -14.31 8.50 -7.58
C LYS A 52 -15.26 7.30 -7.59
N LEU A 53 -15.02 6.33 -8.48
CA LEU A 53 -15.86 5.13 -8.59
C LEU A 53 -15.70 4.20 -7.37
N GLY A 54 -14.50 4.10 -6.80
CA GLY A 54 -14.25 3.35 -5.57
C GLY A 54 -15.03 3.91 -4.38
N MET A 55 -15.04 5.24 -4.22
CA MET A 55 -15.83 5.89 -3.16
C MET A 55 -17.33 5.78 -3.43
N ALA A 56 -17.78 5.94 -4.67
CA ALA A 56 -19.18 5.75 -5.04
C ALA A 56 -19.66 4.31 -4.80
N PHE A 57 -18.81 3.31 -5.02
CA PHE A 57 -19.09 1.92 -4.67
C PHE A 57 -19.29 1.74 -3.16
N LEU A 58 -18.39 2.30 -2.34
CA LEU A 58 -18.49 2.19 -0.88
C LEU A 58 -19.76 2.85 -0.35
N GLU A 59 -20.13 4.00 -0.91
CA GLU A 59 -21.36 4.67 -0.54
C GLU A 59 -22.58 3.82 -0.90
N ARG A 60 -22.70 3.41 -2.16
CA ARG A 60 -23.88 2.67 -2.65
C ARG A 60 -24.10 1.33 -1.95
N GLU A 61 -23.03 0.67 -1.54
CA GLU A 61 -23.09 -0.71 -1.05
C GLU A 61 -23.04 -0.83 0.48
N PHE A 62 -22.67 0.25 1.18
CA PHE A 62 -22.44 0.23 2.62
C PHE A 62 -22.85 1.52 3.35
N ASP A 63 -23.42 2.52 2.68
CA ASP A 63 -23.76 3.83 3.25
C ASP A 63 -22.56 4.47 3.98
N TYR A 64 -21.37 4.33 3.37
CA TYR A 64 -20.10 4.63 4.02
C TYR A 64 -20.03 6.04 4.60
N PHE A 65 -20.41 7.07 3.84
CA PHE A 65 -20.29 8.47 4.27
C PHE A 65 -21.25 8.79 5.41
N GLU A 66 -22.49 8.31 5.35
CA GLU A 66 -23.45 8.48 6.44
C GLU A 66 -22.96 7.82 7.72
N LEU A 67 -22.50 6.57 7.62
CA LEU A 67 -21.98 5.84 8.78
C LEU A 67 -20.66 6.42 9.29
N GLU A 68 -19.81 6.97 8.43
CA GLU A 68 -18.57 7.66 8.82
C GLU A 68 -18.89 8.93 9.60
N ARG A 69 -19.81 9.77 9.10
CA ARG A 69 -20.25 10.99 9.82
C ARG A 69 -20.92 10.66 11.15
N ALA A 70 -21.66 9.57 11.22
CA ALA A 70 -22.30 9.11 12.44
C ALA A 70 -21.34 8.38 13.41
N GLY A 71 -20.09 8.11 13.03
CA GLY A 71 -19.14 7.33 13.82
C GLY A 71 -19.53 5.85 13.98
N LYS A 72 -20.35 5.32 13.06
CA LYS A 72 -20.95 3.96 13.10
C LYS A 72 -20.33 2.98 12.09
N VAL A 73 -19.16 3.30 11.53
CA VAL A 73 -18.47 2.44 10.58
C VAL A 73 -18.05 1.14 11.26
N THR A 74 -18.64 0.03 10.82
CA THR A 74 -18.30 -1.30 11.36
C THR A 74 -16.96 -1.81 10.84
N GLN A 75 -16.40 -2.82 11.51
CA GLN A 75 -15.15 -3.45 11.06
C GLN A 75 -15.26 -4.06 9.65
N SER A 76 -16.46 -4.54 9.27
CA SER A 76 -16.72 -5.08 7.93
C SER A 76 -16.59 -3.99 6.86
N ILE A 77 -17.15 -2.80 7.13
CA ILE A 77 -17.10 -1.65 6.23
C ILE A 77 -15.67 -1.10 6.13
N CYS A 78 -14.96 -1.01 7.26
CA CYS A 78 -13.52 -0.70 7.27
C CYS A 78 -12.71 -1.67 6.39
N ASN A 79 -13.05 -2.96 6.40
CA ASN A 79 -12.38 -3.94 5.55
C ASN A 79 -12.72 -3.75 4.07
N ALA A 80 -13.98 -3.40 3.72
CA ALA A 80 -14.36 -3.06 2.35
C ALA A 80 -13.59 -1.84 1.84
N PHE A 81 -13.51 -0.77 2.64
CA PHE A 81 -12.71 0.43 2.34
C PHE A 81 -11.24 0.08 2.08
N ARG A 82 -10.64 -0.76 2.94
CA ARG A 82 -9.24 -1.21 2.77
C ARG A 82 -9.02 -1.98 1.47
N VAL A 83 -9.99 -2.77 1.01
CA VAL A 83 -9.88 -3.48 -0.28
C VAL A 83 -9.91 -2.51 -1.45
N VAL A 84 -10.82 -1.53 -1.42
CA VAL A 84 -10.88 -0.48 -2.46
C VAL A 84 -9.58 0.31 -2.49
N ARG A 85 -9.06 0.72 -1.33
CA ARG A 85 -7.80 1.47 -1.27
C ARG A 85 -6.61 0.65 -1.76
N MET A 86 -6.52 -0.63 -1.40
CA MET A 86 -5.46 -1.53 -1.88
C MET A 86 -5.44 -1.63 -3.42
N LEU A 87 -6.61 -1.73 -4.05
CA LEU A 87 -6.72 -1.74 -5.51
C LEU A 87 -6.21 -0.43 -6.14
N LEU A 88 -6.62 0.71 -5.58
CA LEU A 88 -6.23 2.03 -6.07
C LEU A 88 -4.73 2.30 -5.88
N ASP A 89 -4.19 1.97 -4.71
CA ASP A 89 -2.76 2.12 -4.41
C ASP A 89 -1.91 1.22 -5.33
N PHE A 90 -2.33 -0.02 -5.53
CA PHE A 90 -1.65 -0.94 -6.43
C PHE A 90 -1.74 -0.47 -7.90
N GLN A 91 -2.89 0.04 -8.34
CA GLN A 91 -3.05 0.63 -9.66
C GLN A 91 -2.11 1.83 -9.89
N GLN A 92 -1.86 2.63 -8.85
CA GLN A 92 -1.05 3.83 -8.93
C GLN A 92 0.46 3.56 -8.82
N HIS A 93 0.86 2.62 -7.95
CA HIS A 93 2.25 2.43 -7.55
C HIS A 93 2.83 1.05 -7.90
N GLY A 94 2.00 0.11 -8.38
CA GLY A 94 2.44 -1.24 -8.74
C GLY A 94 2.87 -2.10 -7.56
N SER A 95 2.68 -1.67 -6.31
CA SER A 95 3.08 -2.43 -5.12
C SER A 95 2.06 -2.34 -3.99
N VAL A 96 2.01 -3.40 -3.17
CA VAL A 96 1.20 -3.43 -1.94
C VAL A 96 2.11 -3.55 -0.74
N LEU A 97 2.13 -2.52 0.10
CA LEU A 97 2.80 -2.62 1.39
C LEU A 97 1.89 -3.33 2.40
N ARG A 98 2.45 -4.16 3.27
CA ARG A 98 1.69 -4.78 4.37
C ARG A 98 1.96 -4.03 5.66
N ARG A 99 0.90 -3.75 6.43
CA ARG A 99 1.06 -3.19 7.78
C ARG A 99 1.67 -4.18 8.78
N TYR A 100 1.28 -5.45 8.69
CA TYR A 100 1.67 -6.46 9.68
C TYR A 100 2.25 -7.70 8.99
N TYR A 101 3.57 -7.84 9.09
CA TYR A 101 4.30 -9.03 8.65
C TYR A 101 4.49 -9.95 9.86
N LYS A 102 3.62 -10.94 10.03
CA LYS A 102 3.72 -11.84 11.20
C LYS A 102 4.91 -12.79 11.15
N GLN A 103 5.41 -13.17 9.96
CA GLN A 103 6.57 -14.04 9.72
C GLN A 103 6.60 -14.38 8.22
N ARG A 104 7.19 -13.56 7.34
CA ARG A 104 7.52 -13.91 5.93
C ARG A 104 8.68 -13.04 5.43
N GLN A 105 9.64 -13.64 4.74
CA GLN A 105 10.62 -12.93 3.91
C GLN A 105 9.86 -12.29 2.75
N LEU A 106 10.16 -11.02 2.44
CA LEU A 106 9.42 -10.25 1.41
C LEU A 106 10.10 -10.18 0.06
N LEU A 107 11.35 -10.62 0.03
CA LEU A 107 12.18 -10.65 -1.15
C LEU A 107 12.22 -12.08 -1.66
N ASN A 108 11.95 -12.26 -2.94
CA ASN A 108 12.09 -13.55 -3.60
C ASN A 108 13.43 -13.64 -4.33
N THR A 109 13.97 -12.52 -4.79
CA THR A 109 15.21 -12.41 -5.55
C THR A 109 16.43 -12.50 -4.64
N GLU A 110 17.33 -13.44 -4.94
CA GLU A 110 18.58 -13.64 -4.18
C GLU A 110 19.49 -12.40 -4.19
N GLY A 111 19.55 -11.67 -5.32
CA GLY A 111 20.31 -10.42 -5.42
C GLY A 111 19.86 -9.36 -4.40
N LEU A 112 18.55 -9.16 -4.25
CA LEU A 112 18.01 -8.22 -3.27
C LEU A 112 18.17 -8.71 -1.83
N LYS A 113 18.08 -10.03 -1.59
CA LYS A 113 18.38 -10.63 -0.27
C LYS A 113 19.83 -10.40 0.12
N LEU A 114 20.77 -10.56 -0.81
CA LEU A 114 22.19 -10.30 -0.58
C LEU A 114 22.43 -8.84 -0.16
N VAL A 115 21.82 -7.89 -0.88
CA VAL A 115 21.91 -6.46 -0.56
C VAL A 115 21.36 -6.18 0.84
N LEU A 116 20.20 -6.75 1.19
CA LEU A 116 19.64 -6.60 2.54
C LEU A 116 20.60 -7.16 3.61
N GLY A 117 21.24 -8.29 3.34
CA GLY A 117 22.27 -8.88 4.21
C GLY A 117 23.49 -7.98 4.40
N GLN A 118 23.99 -7.38 3.32
CA GLN A 118 25.08 -6.40 3.35
C GLN A 118 24.70 -5.15 4.15
N TYR A 119 23.47 -4.64 3.97
CA TYR A 119 22.96 -3.51 4.75
C TYR A 119 22.85 -3.84 6.24
N ALA A 120 22.39 -5.05 6.58
CA ALA A 120 22.37 -5.51 7.97
C ALA A 120 23.78 -5.58 8.58
N GLN A 121 24.78 -6.02 7.82
CA GLN A 121 26.18 -6.00 8.24
C GLN A 121 26.70 -4.57 8.44
N PHE A 122 26.39 -3.65 7.52
CA PHE A 122 26.72 -2.24 7.66
C PHE A 122 26.14 -1.65 8.96
N CYS A 123 24.87 -1.92 9.26
CA CYS A 123 24.23 -1.46 10.50
C CYS A 123 24.92 -1.99 11.77
N ARG A 124 25.44 -3.23 11.74
CA ARG A 124 26.25 -3.79 12.84
C ARG A 124 27.60 -3.08 12.98
N LEU A 125 28.29 -2.84 11.86
CA LEU A 125 29.58 -2.13 11.85
C LEU A 125 29.46 -0.67 12.31
N LYS A 126 28.29 -0.07 12.16
CA LYS A 126 27.96 1.27 12.69
C LYS A 126 27.55 1.28 14.17
N ASP A 127 27.57 0.12 14.83
CA ASP A 127 27.24 -0.05 16.24
C ASP A 127 25.85 0.49 16.62
N TYR A 128 24.88 0.38 15.70
CA TYR A 128 23.50 0.72 16.03
C TYR A 128 22.92 -0.27 17.04
N SER A 129 22.00 0.20 17.90
CA SER A 129 21.30 -0.69 18.83
C SER A 129 20.56 -1.82 18.08
N PRO A 130 20.36 -3.01 18.67
CA PRO A 130 19.62 -4.10 18.04
C PRO A 130 18.21 -3.70 17.57
N VAL A 131 17.55 -2.80 18.31
CA VAL A 131 16.22 -2.29 17.96
C VAL A 131 16.30 -1.40 16.71
N THR A 132 17.30 -0.52 16.63
CA THR A 132 17.54 0.34 15.47
C THR A 132 17.91 -0.47 14.24
N GLN A 133 18.82 -1.44 14.37
CA GLN A 133 19.21 -2.35 13.29
C GLN A 133 17.97 -3.05 12.72
N LYS A 134 17.14 -3.64 13.59
CA LYS A 134 15.89 -4.29 13.18
C LYS A 134 14.95 -3.32 12.47
N HIS A 135 14.78 -2.11 13.00
CA HIS A 135 13.92 -1.10 12.41
C HIS A 135 14.39 -0.71 10.99
N TYR A 136 15.67 -0.41 10.80
CA TYR A 136 16.23 -0.02 9.51
C TYR A 136 16.19 -1.17 8.49
N CYS A 137 16.56 -2.38 8.90
CA CYS A 137 16.45 -3.56 8.03
C CYS A 137 15.01 -3.82 7.60
N ASN A 138 14.02 -3.65 8.49
CA ASN A 138 12.61 -3.81 8.14
C ASN A 138 12.14 -2.75 7.13
N ILE A 139 12.59 -1.50 7.23
CA ILE A 139 12.25 -0.46 6.25
C ILE A 139 12.91 -0.79 4.90
N CYS A 140 14.19 -1.16 4.92
CA CYS A 140 14.95 -1.54 3.72
C CYS A 140 14.30 -2.74 3.01
N GLU A 141 13.94 -3.80 3.73
CA GLU A 141 13.27 -4.97 3.17
C GLU A 141 11.94 -4.59 2.49
N LYS A 142 11.13 -3.71 3.11
CA LYS A 142 9.88 -3.22 2.49
C LYS A 142 10.13 -2.41 1.22
N PHE A 143 11.17 -1.58 1.23
CA PHE A 143 11.54 -0.80 0.06
C PHE A 143 11.97 -1.71 -1.10
N LEU A 144 12.90 -2.63 -0.84
CA LEU A 144 13.36 -3.59 -1.84
C LEU A 144 12.22 -4.50 -2.34
N SER A 145 11.28 -4.88 -1.47
CA SER A 145 10.11 -5.67 -1.88
C SER A 145 9.15 -4.87 -2.77
N SER A 146 9.02 -3.55 -2.54
CA SER A 146 8.24 -2.65 -3.39
C SER A 146 8.92 -2.41 -4.75
N ALA A 147 10.25 -2.39 -4.79
CA ALA A 147 11.01 -2.38 -6.03
C ALA A 147 10.83 -3.70 -6.80
N GLU A 148 10.88 -4.84 -6.12
CA GLU A 148 10.63 -6.16 -6.71
C GLU A 148 9.21 -6.29 -7.29
N SER A 149 8.19 -5.69 -6.66
CA SER A 149 6.83 -5.61 -7.22
C SER A 149 6.78 -4.86 -8.56
N GLN A 150 7.73 -3.94 -8.79
CA GLN A 150 7.89 -3.17 -10.01
C GLN A 150 8.89 -3.84 -10.97
N GLU A 151 9.13 -5.15 -10.79
CA GLU A 151 10.04 -5.98 -11.60
C GLU A 151 11.52 -5.58 -11.50
N ILE A 152 11.89 -4.78 -10.49
CA ILE A 152 13.27 -4.40 -10.23
C ILE A 152 13.95 -5.48 -9.40
N VAL A 153 14.92 -6.16 -10.01
CA VAL A 153 15.66 -7.27 -9.40
C VAL A 153 17.11 -6.90 -9.02
N GLN A 154 17.61 -5.75 -9.48
CA GLN A 154 18.93 -5.22 -9.14
C GLN A 154 18.83 -3.79 -8.61
N VAL A 155 19.68 -3.45 -7.63
CA VAL A 155 19.69 -2.10 -7.02
C VAL A 155 20.13 -1.03 -8.03
N ALA A 156 20.93 -1.39 -9.02
CA ALA A 156 21.40 -0.47 -10.05
C ALA A 156 20.24 0.12 -10.89
N ASP A 157 19.11 -0.58 -10.96
CA ASP A 157 17.94 -0.15 -11.71
C ASP A 157 16.99 0.75 -10.88
N ILE A 158 17.30 0.97 -9.59
CA ILE A 158 16.52 1.82 -8.70
C ILE A 158 16.84 3.29 -8.97
N ASP A 159 15.84 4.00 -9.50
CA ASP A 159 15.84 5.46 -9.62
C ASP A 159 14.85 6.18 -8.67
N ILE A 160 14.79 7.51 -8.79
CA ILE A 160 13.94 8.40 -7.99
C ILE A 160 12.44 8.08 -8.07
N ARG A 161 11.95 7.49 -9.16
CA ARG A 161 10.54 7.15 -9.35
C ARG A 161 10.14 6.04 -8.39
N HIS A 162 11.00 5.04 -8.21
CA HIS A 162 10.77 3.93 -7.28
C HIS A 162 10.78 4.41 -5.82
N VAL A 163 11.70 5.32 -5.48
CA VAL A 163 11.76 5.95 -4.15
C VAL A 163 10.47 6.74 -3.87
N SER A 164 10.05 7.57 -4.83
CA SER A 164 8.81 8.36 -4.72
C SER A 164 7.58 7.46 -4.61
N ALA A 165 7.49 6.41 -5.42
CA ALA A 165 6.39 5.44 -5.35
C ALA A 165 6.31 4.76 -3.96
N PHE A 166 7.45 4.35 -3.41
CA PHE A 166 7.51 3.75 -2.08
C PHE A 166 7.06 4.71 -0.98
N ILE A 167 7.57 5.95 -0.98
CA ILE A 167 7.19 6.97 0.01
C ILE A 167 5.69 7.26 -0.04
N ASN A 168 5.14 7.46 -1.25
CA ASN A 168 3.71 7.72 -1.40
C ASN A 168 2.85 6.54 -0.93
N THR A 169 3.27 5.31 -1.24
CA THR A 169 2.59 4.10 -0.76
C THR A 169 2.65 4.01 0.77
N LEU A 170 3.80 4.34 1.38
CA LEU A 170 3.96 4.35 2.84
C LEU A 170 3.05 5.41 3.51
N LEU A 171 2.96 6.61 2.94
CA LEU A 171 2.08 7.67 3.45
C LEU A 171 0.61 7.25 3.38
N ALA A 172 0.16 6.66 2.26
CA ALA A 172 -1.19 6.14 2.12
C ALA A 172 -1.51 5.05 3.17
N GLN A 173 -0.52 4.25 3.55
CA GLN A 173 -0.65 3.28 4.63
C GLN A 173 -0.76 3.91 6.02
N LEU A 174 -0.16 5.07 6.26
CA LEU A 174 -0.26 5.73 7.56
C LEU A 174 -1.62 6.43 7.71
N SER A 175 -2.12 7.00 6.63
CA SER A 175 -3.41 7.73 6.60
C SER A 175 -4.65 6.83 6.70
N THR A 176 -4.52 5.51 6.65
CA THR A 176 -5.65 4.56 6.69
C THR A 176 -5.75 3.76 8.00
N GLY A 177 -5.11 4.25 9.07
CA GLY A 177 -5.12 3.65 10.42
C GLY A 177 -6.52 3.67 11.07
N PRO A 178 -6.84 2.74 11.99
CA PRO A 178 -8.05 2.87 12.80
C PRO A 178 -7.82 4.07 13.73
N LEU A 179 -8.71 5.08 13.64
CA LEU A 179 -8.62 6.38 14.35
C LEU A 179 -7.74 7.43 13.64
N GLN A 180 -8.24 7.95 12.51
CA GLN A 180 -8.14 9.38 12.26
C GLN A 180 -9.56 9.97 12.21
N THR A 181 -10.25 9.83 13.34
CA THR A 181 -11.44 10.59 13.70
C THR A 181 -11.04 12.03 14.01
N ARG A 182 -10.96 12.88 12.99
CA ARG A 182 -11.28 14.33 13.04
C ARG A 182 -10.92 14.98 11.72
N GLY A 183 -11.94 15.39 10.97
CA GLY A 183 -11.99 16.70 10.32
C GLY A 183 -10.95 17.13 9.28
N GLU A 184 -9.97 16.31 8.86
CA GLU A 184 -8.93 16.78 7.92
C GLU A 184 -8.73 15.80 6.77
N ARG A 185 -9.72 15.72 5.88
CA ARG A 185 -9.56 15.09 4.55
C ARG A 185 -9.82 16.05 3.40
N LEU A 186 -9.39 17.31 3.56
CA LEU A 186 -9.45 18.34 2.50
C LEU A 186 -8.14 19.13 2.29
N VAL A 187 -7.04 18.83 2.98
CA VAL A 187 -5.81 19.68 2.90
C VAL A 187 -4.61 19.00 2.24
N LEU A 188 -4.65 17.69 1.94
CA LEU A 188 -3.46 16.98 1.46
C LEU A 188 -3.33 16.85 -0.06
N SER A 189 -4.26 17.39 -0.87
CA SER A 189 -4.13 17.34 -2.34
C SER A 189 -3.37 18.52 -2.96
N HIS A 190 -3.04 19.59 -2.21
CA HIS A 190 -2.44 20.81 -2.79
C HIS A 190 -1.39 21.52 -1.92
N ARG A 191 -0.28 20.87 -1.53
CA ARG A 191 0.96 21.62 -1.26
C ARG A 191 2.22 20.94 -1.81
N PRO A 192 3.11 21.70 -2.48
CA PRO A 192 4.42 21.24 -2.88
C PRO A 192 5.37 21.13 -1.66
N LEU A 193 6.25 20.14 -1.72
CA LEU A 193 7.32 19.85 -0.75
C LEU A 193 8.44 20.91 -0.81
N ILE A 194 8.52 21.81 0.19
CA ILE A 194 9.72 22.57 0.64
C ILE A 194 9.40 22.98 2.10
N ALA A 195 10.21 22.93 3.17
CA ALA A 195 11.66 22.96 3.37
C ALA A 195 12.07 22.29 4.70
N LEU A 196 13.37 22.01 4.83
CA LEU A 196 14.08 21.48 6.00
C LEU A 196 14.35 22.55 7.10
N GLY A 197 14.25 22.14 8.37
CA GLY A 197 15.02 22.61 9.56
C GLY A 197 14.83 24.04 10.09
N PRO A 198 15.36 24.40 11.30
CA PRO A 198 16.28 23.65 12.16
C PRO A 198 15.89 23.54 13.65
N TYR A 199 16.72 22.80 14.39
CA TYR A 199 16.96 22.80 15.85
C TYR A 199 16.42 23.99 16.66
N SER A 200 15.87 23.72 17.86
CA SER A 200 16.29 24.44 19.06
C SER A 200 16.02 23.67 20.35
N GLN A 201 17.01 23.75 21.24
CA GLN A 201 17.07 23.17 22.58
C GLN A 201 16.01 23.76 23.52
N LYS A 202 15.51 22.94 24.45
CA LYS A 202 15.63 23.12 25.91
C LYS A 202 15.19 21.86 26.64
#